data_AF-A0A352SR88-F1
#
_entry.id   AF-A0A352SR88-F1
#
_cell.length_a   1.000
_cell.length_b   1.000
_cell.length_c   1.000
_cell.angle_alpha   90.00
_cell.angle_beta   90.00
_cell.angle_gamma   90.00
#
_symmetry.space_group_name_H-M   'P 1'
#
loop_
_entity.id
_entity.type
_entity.pdbx_description
1 polymer ?
#
loop_
_entity_poly.entity_id
_entity_poly.type
_entity_poly.pdbx_seq_one_letter_code
_entity_poly.pdbx_strand_id
1 'polypeptide(L)' 'MRVEQALRNRKSCRAFLDRPVDAEIIRSIIAGAARAPSNGNLQPWQIYVLTGNALASLKQAT' A
#
# COMPACT_ATOMS: atom_id res chain seq x y z
N MET A 1 1.62 -16.05 -12.77
CA MET A 1 2.92 -15.47 -12.39
C MET A 1 3.47 -16.26 -11.20
N ARG A 2 4.77 -16.60 -11.19
CA ARG A 2 5.40 -17.27 -10.03
C ARG A 2 5.76 -16.25 -8.94
N VAL A 3 5.64 -16.63 -7.67
CA VAL A 3 5.92 -15.74 -6.52
C VAL A 3 7.35 -15.17 -6.58
N GLU A 4 8.33 -16.01 -6.92
CA GLU A 4 9.73 -15.60 -7.05
C GLU A 4 9.93 -14.43 -8.02
N GLN A 5 9.23 -14.45 -9.17
CA GLN A 5 9.33 -13.39 -10.17
C GLN A 5 8.77 -12.07 -9.64
N ALA A 6 7.69 -12.11 -8.87
CA ALA A 6 7.12 -10.92 -8.23
C ALA A 6 8.11 -10.29 -7.25
N LEU A 7 8.78 -11.12 -6.45
CA LEU A 7 9.78 -10.67 -5.49
C LEU A 7 10.98 -10.01 -6.17
N ARG A 8 11.49 -10.61 -7.26
CA ARG A 8 12.60 -10.03 -8.04
C ARG A 8 12.23 -8.71 -8.73
N ASN A 9 10.96 -8.58 -9.15
CA ASN A 9 10.48 -7.38 -9.85
C ASN A 9 10.17 -6.20 -8.92
N ARG A 10 9.96 -6.44 -7.61
CA ARG A 10 9.67 -5.37 -6.64
C ARG A 10 10.88 -4.44 -6.50
N LYS A 11 10.66 -3.14 -6.71
CA LYS A 11 11.68 -2.09 -6.61
C LYS A 11 11.24 -1.00 -5.65
N SER A 12 12.21 -0.32 -5.05
CA SER A 12 11.96 0.90 -4.28
C SER A 12 11.92 2.09 -5.24
N CYS A 13 10.71 2.48 -5.66
CA CYS A 13 10.49 3.60 -6.58
C CYS A 13 10.68 4.94 -5.86
N ARG A 14 11.37 5.89 -6.50
CA ARG A 14 11.67 7.22 -5.92
C ARG A 14 11.01 8.39 -6.65
N ALA A 15 10.29 8.11 -7.74
CA ALA A 15 9.46 9.07 -8.46
C ALA A 15 8.21 8.35 -8.95
N PHE A 16 7.06 9.02 -8.88
CA PHE A 16 5.76 8.49 -9.25
C PHE A 16 5.11 9.42 -10.27
N LEU A 17 4.28 8.86 -11.14
CA LEU A 17 3.46 9.63 -12.06
C LEU A 17 2.35 10.35 -11.29
N ASP A 18 1.88 11.48 -11.82
CA ASP A 18 0.66 12.15 -11.35
C ASP A 18 -0.59 11.42 -11.89
N ARG A 19 -0.69 10.13 -11.57
CA ARG A 19 -1.79 9.26 -11.96
C ARG A 19 -2.35 8.59 -10.71
N PRO A 20 -3.57 8.93 -10.27
CA PRO A 20 -4.17 8.28 -9.12
C PRO A 20 -4.45 6.80 -9.41
N VAL A 21 -4.39 5.99 -8.37
CA VAL A 21 -4.80 4.59 -8.40
C VAL A 21 -6.27 4.52 -7.99
N ASP A 22 -7.07 3.69 -8.68
CA ASP A 22 -8.47 3.45 -8.31
C ASP A 22 -8.57 2.95 -6.85
N ALA A 23 -9.53 3.50 -6.10
CA ALA A 23 -9.75 3.14 -4.71
C ALA A 23 -10.03 1.64 -4.54
N GLU A 24 -10.69 0.98 -5.49
CA GLU A 24 -11.01 -0.44 -5.40
C GLU A 24 -9.76 -1.31 -5.50
N ILE A 25 -8.79 -0.91 -6.34
CA ILE A 25 -7.49 -1.58 -6.43
C ILE A 25 -6.77 -1.49 -5.09
N ILE A 26 -6.79 -0.31 -4.44
CA ILE A 26 -6.16 -0.11 -3.14
C ILE A 26 -6.82 -1.00 -2.08
N ARG A 27 -8.17 -1.06 -2.04
CA ARG A 27 -8.91 -1.92 -1.09
C ARG A 27 -8.57 -3.40 -1.28
N SER A 28 -8.54 -3.87 -2.53
CA SER A 28 -8.18 -5.25 -2.87
C SER A 28 -6.78 -5.62 -2.38
N ILE A 29 -5.79 -4.75 -2.59
CA ILE A 29 -4.41 -4.96 -2.11
C ILE A 29 -4.36 -5.05 -0.59
N ILE A 30 -5.05 -4.15 0.12
CA ILE A 30 -5.07 -4.13 1.59
C ILE A 30 -5.76 -5.39 2.14
N ALA A 31 -6.88 -5.79 1.55
CA ALA A 31 -7.58 -7.02 1.94
C ALA A 31 -6.68 -8.26 1.77
N GLY A 32 -5.89 -8.31 0.68
CA GLY A 32 -4.88 -9.35 0.48
C GLY A 32 -3.75 -9.29 1.51
N ALA A 33 -3.23 -8.09 1.82
CA ALA A 33 -2.16 -7.88 2.78
C ALA A 33 -2.56 -8.23 4.23
N ALA A 34 -3.83 -8.00 4.59
CA ALA A 34 -4.38 -8.31 5.91
C ALA A 34 -4.36 -9.82 6.24
N ARG A 35 -4.09 -10.70 5.25
CA ARG A 35 -3.90 -12.14 5.47
C ARG A 35 -2.52 -12.50 6.02
N ALA A 36 -1.61 -11.55 6.19
CA ALA A 36 -0.31 -11.79 6.80
C ALA A 36 -0.49 -12.40 8.20
N PRO A 37 0.27 -13.44 8.58
CA PRO A 37 0.20 -13.98 9.93
C PRO A 37 0.69 -12.95 10.95
N SER A 38 0.15 -13.02 12.17
CA SER A 38 0.60 -12.22 13.32
C SER A 38 0.60 -13.08 14.57
N ASN A 39 1.41 -12.72 15.58
CA ASN A 39 1.45 -13.45 16.85
C ASN A 39 0.06 -13.49 17.48
N GLY A 40 -0.40 -14.68 17.88
CA GLY A 40 -1.76 -14.90 18.40
C GLY A 40 -2.89 -14.44 17.46
N ASN A 41 -2.60 -14.24 16.16
CA ASN A 41 -3.52 -13.63 15.19
C ASN A 41 -4.10 -12.27 15.64
N LEU A 42 -3.33 -11.49 16.40
CA LEU A 42 -3.78 -10.20 16.94
C LEU A 42 -4.06 -9.15 15.85
N GLN A 43 -3.47 -9.31 14.66
CA GLN A 43 -3.65 -8.43 13.53
C GLN A 43 -3.49 -6.94 13.91
N PRO A 44 -2.38 -6.55 14.58
CA PRO A 44 -2.29 -5.27 15.28
C PRO A 44 -2.13 -4.05 14.35
N TRP A 45 -2.09 -4.27 13.03
CA TRP A 45 -1.89 -3.21 12.06
C TRP A 45 -3.04 -2.21 12.05
N GLN A 46 -2.69 -0.93 12.01
CA GLN A 46 -3.59 0.18 11.75
C GLN A 46 -3.17 0.83 10.43
N ILE A 47 -4.03 0.75 9.42
CA ILE A 47 -3.70 1.18 8.06
C ILE A 47 -4.48 2.44 7.74
N TYR A 48 -3.74 3.54 7.54
CA TYR A 48 -4.30 4.81 7.07
C TYR A 48 -3.92 5.02 5.62
N VAL A 49 -4.91 5.21 4.76
CA VAL A 49 -4.71 5.49 3.33
C VAL A 49 -5.11 6.94 3.08
N LEU A 50 -4.16 7.75 2.61
CA LEU A 50 -4.39 9.15 2.26
C LEU A 50 -4.38 9.31 0.75
N THR A 51 -5.37 10.00 0.21
CA THR A 51 -5.47 10.39 -1.20
C THR A 51 -5.89 11.85 -1.30
N GLY A 52 -5.79 12.45 -2.49
CA GLY A 52 -6.23 13.82 -2.75
C GLY A 52 -5.65 14.84 -1.77
N ASN A 53 -6.53 15.70 -1.24
CA ASN A 53 -6.14 16.82 -0.38
C ASN A 53 -5.42 16.38 0.90
N ALA A 54 -5.85 15.29 1.54
CA ALA A 54 -5.23 14.82 2.78
C ALA A 54 -3.76 14.39 2.56
N LEU A 55 -3.49 13.73 1.43
CA LEU A 55 -2.12 13.39 1.04
C LEU A 55 -1.30 14.64 0.66
N ALA A 56 -1.92 15.60 -0.03
CA ALA A 56 -1.27 16.86 -0.38
C ALA A 56 -0.85 17.66 0.86
N SER A 57 -1.74 17.76 1.86
CA SER A 57 -1.45 18.40 3.14
C SER A 57 -0.29 17.72 3.87
N LEU A 58 -0.26 16.38 3.92
CA LEU A 58 0.85 15.65 4.55
C LEU A 58 2.19 15.94 3.87
N LYS A 59 2.21 15.99 2.53
CA LYS A 59 3.41 16.31 1.75
C LYS A 59 3.93 17.73 1.96
N GLN A 60 3.06 18.68 2.34
CA GLN A 60 3.44 20.07 2.62
C GLN A 60 3.91 20.27 4.06
N ALA A 61 3.44 19.42 4.98
CA ALA A 61 3.77 19.48 6.41
C ALA A 61 5.14 18.85 6.75
N THR A 62 5.78 18.17 5.79
CA THR A 62 7.08 17.51 5.94
C THR A 62 8.10 18.16 5.02
#